data_AF-A0A961TF20-F1
#
_entry.id   AF-A0A961TF20-F1
#
_cell.length_a   1.000
_cell.length_b   1.000
_cell.length_c   1.000
_cell.angle_alpha   90.00
_cell.angle_beta   90.00
_cell.angle_gamma   90.00
#
_symmetry.space_group_name_H-M   'P 1'
#
loop_
_entity.id
_entity.type
_entity.pdbx_description
1 polymer ?
#
loop_
_entity_poly.entity_id
_entity_poly.type
_entity_poly.pdbx_seq_one_letter_code
_entity_poly.pdbx_strand_id
1 'polypeptide(L)'
;MQSKLIAAVGAALVIGGAVALYLAYEGASPAFAATSWAAIIIGAMAMMMAASRGLSGFLAPQKAAESAYGQDELRLLVQTMAVMAAADGKIAGQEIEAIIQVHERMLGLAISADEVSAILSGIGPGFDIAGELERQRNRLSPQFRALLVKCAWLIMMSDFVEHRRETETIHAIGRALGFEESDIDDMVAAASA
;
A
#
# COMPACT_ATOMS: atom_id res chain seq x y z
N MET A 1 3.86 -22.16 14.83
CA MET A 1 3.46 -23.56 15.09
C MET A 1 2.02 -23.70 15.57
N GLN A 2 1.55 -22.85 16.49
CA GLN A 2 0.19 -22.90 17.06
C GLN A 2 -0.95 -22.79 16.02
N SER A 3 -0.84 -21.95 14.98
CA SER A 3 -1.90 -21.81 13.96
C SER A 3 -2.17 -23.10 13.17
N LYS A 4 -1.11 -23.85 12.81
CA LYS A 4 -1.24 -25.12 12.08
C LYS A 4 -1.94 -26.20 12.92
N LEU A 5 -1.67 -26.21 14.22
CA LEU A 5 -2.33 -27.13 15.16
C LEU A 5 -3.83 -26.82 15.29
N ILE A 6 -4.20 -25.54 15.42
CA ILE A 6 -5.61 -25.12 15.50
C ILE A 6 -6.37 -25.50 14.22
N ALA A 7 -5.77 -25.28 13.04
CA ALA A 7 -6.37 -25.68 11.77
C ALA A 7 -6.56 -27.21 11.67
N ALA A 8 -5.56 -27.99 12.10
CA ALA A 8 -5.62 -29.46 12.08
C ALA A 8 -6.70 -30.01 13.02
N VAL A 9 -6.81 -29.46 14.24
CA VAL A 9 -7.87 -29.83 15.19
C VAL A 9 -9.25 -29.42 14.65
N GLY A 10 -9.37 -28.24 14.05
CA GLY A 10 -10.62 -27.79 13.42
C GLY A 10 -11.07 -28.73 12.30
N ALA A 11 -10.16 -29.09 11.39
CA ALA A 11 -10.44 -30.04 10.31
C ALA A 11 -10.86 -31.42 10.83
N ALA A 12 -10.17 -31.93 11.87
CA ALA A 12 -10.51 -33.21 12.49
C ALA A 12 -11.92 -33.20 13.11
N LEU A 13 -12.33 -32.09 13.75
CA LEU A 13 -13.69 -31.94 14.30
C LEU A 13 -14.77 -31.92 13.21
N VAL A 14 -14.52 -31.22 12.09
CA VAL A 14 -15.48 -31.19 10.97
C VAL A 14 -15.63 -32.58 10.35
N ILE A 15 -14.51 -33.25 10.05
CA ILE A 15 -14.54 -34.59 9.43
C ILE A 15 -15.17 -35.60 10.39
N GLY A 16 -14.76 -35.60 11.66
CA GLY A 16 -15.28 -36.52 12.68
C GLY A 16 -16.78 -36.33 12.92
N GLY A 17 -17.25 -35.08 13.03
CA GLY A 17 -18.67 -34.78 13.19
C GLY A 17 -19.50 -35.18 11.97
N ALA A 18 -18.99 -34.98 10.75
CA ALA A 18 -19.67 -35.38 9.52
C ALA A 18 -19.76 -36.92 9.39
N VAL A 19 -18.68 -37.64 9.69
CA VAL A 19 -18.68 -39.11 9.69
C VAL A 19 -19.61 -39.67 10.77
N ALA A 20 -19.60 -39.09 11.97
CA ALA A 20 -20.51 -39.48 13.06
C ALA A 20 -21.99 -39.30 12.67
N LEU A 21 -22.35 -38.17 12.05
CA LEU A 21 -23.70 -37.94 11.53
C LEU A 21 -24.09 -38.94 10.45
N TYR A 22 -23.18 -39.25 9.52
CA TYR A 22 -23.43 -40.21 8.44
C TYR A 22 -23.71 -41.61 9.00
N LEU A 23 -22.87 -42.09 9.93
CA LEU A 23 -23.02 -43.42 10.52
C LEU A 23 -24.27 -43.54 11.41
N ALA A 24 -24.72 -42.43 12.00
CA ALA A 24 -25.87 -42.42 12.89
C ALA A 24 -27.18 -42.01 12.19
N TYR A 25 -27.19 -41.83 10.86
CA TYR A 25 -28.33 -41.29 10.13
C TYR A 25 -29.65 -42.06 10.36
N GLU A 26 -29.59 -43.39 10.53
CA GLU A 26 -30.78 -44.24 10.69
C GLU A 26 -31.19 -44.50 12.15
N GLY A 27 -30.40 -44.05 13.14
CA GLY A 27 -30.62 -44.42 14.55
C GLY A 27 -30.06 -43.46 15.60
N ALA A 28 -29.64 -42.25 15.21
CA ALA A 28 -29.09 -41.28 16.15
C ALA A 28 -30.17 -40.85 17.15
N SER A 29 -29.81 -40.91 18.44
CA SER A 29 -30.56 -40.13 19.42
C SER A 29 -30.44 -38.63 19.09
N PRO A 30 -31.46 -37.82 19.38
CA PRO A 30 -31.40 -36.38 19.15
C PRO A 30 -30.17 -35.71 19.81
N ALA A 31 -29.74 -36.22 20.96
CA ALA A 31 -28.55 -35.76 21.67
C ALA A 31 -27.25 -36.05 20.89
N PHE A 32 -27.15 -37.21 20.23
CA PHE A 32 -25.99 -37.56 19.43
C PHE A 32 -25.88 -36.70 18.16
N ALA A 33 -27.02 -36.45 17.50
CA ALA A 33 -27.07 -35.53 16.36
C ALA A 33 -26.65 -34.11 16.77
N ALA A 34 -27.15 -33.61 17.91
CA ALA A 34 -26.82 -32.27 18.42
C ALA A 34 -25.32 -32.11 18.73
N THR A 35 -24.70 -33.11 19.36
CA THR A 35 -23.26 -33.07 19.68
C THR A 35 -22.39 -33.12 18.42
N SER A 36 -22.80 -33.89 17.41
CA SER A 36 -22.08 -33.96 16.13
C SER A 36 -22.16 -32.66 15.33
N TRP A 37 -23.33 -32.00 15.31
CA TRP A 37 -23.49 -30.66 14.74
C TRP A 37 -22.65 -29.61 15.47
N ALA A 38 -22.63 -29.62 16.80
CA ALA A 38 -21.80 -28.72 17.59
C ALA A 38 -20.30 -28.90 17.27
N ALA A 39 -19.83 -30.14 17.10
CA ALA A 39 -18.45 -30.42 16.70
C ALA A 39 -18.10 -29.82 15.33
N ILE A 40 -19.00 -29.93 14.34
CA ILE A 40 -18.81 -29.34 13.01
C ILE A 40 -18.70 -27.81 13.09
N ILE A 41 -19.60 -27.16 13.84
CA ILE A 41 -19.61 -25.70 13.99
C ILE A 41 -18.32 -25.21 14.65
N ILE A 42 -17.91 -25.83 15.76
CA ILE A 42 -16.67 -25.48 16.46
C ILE A 42 -15.45 -25.69 15.55
N GLY A 43 -15.42 -26.81 14.82
CA GLY A 43 -14.36 -27.09 13.85
C GLY A 43 -14.25 -26.04 12.74
N ALA A 44 -15.39 -25.66 12.16
CA ALA A 44 -15.45 -24.62 11.13
C ALA A 44 -14.99 -23.26 11.65
N MET A 45 -15.43 -22.87 12.87
CA MET A 45 -14.97 -21.63 13.50
C MET A 45 -13.46 -21.62 13.75
N ALA A 46 -12.89 -22.73 14.22
CA ALA A 46 -11.45 -22.86 14.43
C ALA A 46 -10.66 -22.73 13.11
N MET A 47 -11.17 -23.32 12.03
CA MET A 47 -10.60 -23.16 10.70
C MET A 47 -10.69 -21.73 10.18
N MET A 48 -11.83 -21.05 10.35
CA MET A 48 -11.99 -19.64 9.97
C MET A 48 -11.04 -18.74 10.75
N MET A 49 -10.83 -18.97 12.05
CA MET A 49 -9.85 -18.22 12.85
C MET A 49 -8.39 -18.50 12.42
N ALA A 50 -8.08 -19.74 12.07
CA ALA A 50 -6.74 -20.08 11.57
C ALA A 50 -6.48 -19.46 10.19
N ALA A 51 -7.50 -19.49 9.31
CA ALA A 51 -7.47 -18.83 8.01
C ALA A 51 -7.40 -17.31 8.15
N SER A 52 -8.19 -16.69 9.03
CA SER A 52 -8.12 -15.25 9.26
C SER A 52 -6.78 -14.84 9.85
N ARG A 53 -6.18 -15.61 10.76
CA ARG A 53 -4.82 -15.36 11.24
C ARG A 53 -3.74 -15.62 10.20
N GLY A 54 -3.95 -16.58 9.30
CA GLY A 54 -3.06 -16.82 8.16
C GLY A 54 -3.13 -15.67 7.15
N LEU A 55 -4.34 -15.24 6.83
CA LEU A 55 -4.61 -14.12 5.95
C LEU A 55 -4.16 -12.82 6.59
N SER A 56 -4.41 -12.59 7.88
CA SER A 56 -3.82 -11.49 8.65
C SER A 56 -2.34 -11.67 8.90
N GLY A 57 -1.73 -12.84 8.72
CA GLY A 57 -0.26 -12.94 8.72
C GLY A 57 0.32 -12.53 7.37
N PHE A 58 -0.46 -12.74 6.31
CA PHE A 58 -0.19 -12.31 4.95
C PHE A 58 -0.55 -10.83 4.71
N LEU A 59 -1.55 -10.31 5.43
CA LEU A 59 -2.13 -8.97 5.31
C LEU A 59 -1.81 -8.07 6.51
N ALA A 60 -1.42 -8.60 7.68
CA ALA A 60 -0.83 -7.74 8.69
C ALA A 60 0.45 -7.22 8.05
N PRO A 61 0.57 -5.89 7.92
CA PRO A 61 1.72 -5.31 7.28
C PRO A 61 2.95 -5.89 7.96
N GLN A 62 3.88 -6.36 7.14
CA GLN A 62 5.27 -6.51 7.54
C GLN A 62 5.69 -5.20 8.21
N LYS A 63 5.46 -5.06 9.52
CA LYS A 63 5.85 -3.88 10.28
C LYS A 63 7.37 -3.79 10.47
N ALA A 64 8.13 -4.69 9.83
CA ALA A 64 9.57 -4.82 9.94
C ALA A 64 10.23 -5.62 8.79
N ALA A 65 9.58 -5.76 7.64
CA ALA A 65 10.35 -5.85 6.40
C ALA A 65 10.21 -4.45 5.82
N GLU A 66 11.28 -3.64 5.86
CA GLU A 66 11.90 -3.26 4.59
C GLU A 66 10.82 -3.07 3.54
N SER A 67 10.25 -1.86 3.53
CA SER A 67 9.40 -1.39 2.44
C SER A 67 9.96 -1.94 1.13
N ALA A 68 9.10 -2.45 0.26
CA ALA A 68 9.52 -2.97 -1.04
C ALA A 68 10.33 -1.93 -1.87
N TYR A 69 10.35 -0.69 -1.40
CA TYR A 69 11.25 0.41 -1.76
C TYR A 69 12.23 0.72 -0.63
N GLY A 70 13.50 1.00 -0.93
CA GLY A 70 14.44 1.45 0.10
C GLY A 70 13.96 2.73 0.80
N GLN A 71 14.40 3.00 2.04
CA GLN A 71 14.07 4.26 2.74
C GLN A 71 14.40 5.50 1.90
N ASP A 72 15.42 5.41 1.05
CA ASP A 72 15.81 6.48 0.13
C ASP A 72 14.79 6.69 -1.00
N GLU A 73 14.19 5.61 -1.53
CA GLU A 73 13.15 5.71 -2.55
C GLU A 73 11.87 6.32 -1.96
N LEU A 74 11.45 5.88 -0.77
CA LEU A 74 10.31 6.48 -0.09
C LEU A 74 10.54 7.98 0.17
N ARG A 75 11.73 8.33 0.66
CA ARG A 75 12.14 9.72 0.87
C ARG A 75 12.05 10.52 -0.43
N LEU A 76 12.59 9.99 -1.53
CA LEU A 76 12.59 10.65 -2.83
C LEU A 76 11.16 10.84 -3.38
N LEU A 77 10.30 9.84 -3.20
CA LEU A 77 8.89 9.90 -3.59
C LEU A 77 8.14 11.00 -2.84
N VAL A 78 8.26 11.03 -1.52
CA VAL A 78 7.61 12.06 -0.68
C VAL A 78 8.17 13.45 -0.99
N GLN A 79 9.49 13.58 -1.17
CA GLN A 79 10.11 14.87 -1.53
C GLN A 79 9.67 15.36 -2.91
N THR A 80 9.50 14.47 -3.88
CA THR A 80 9.01 14.81 -5.22
C THR A 80 7.57 15.33 -5.18
N MET A 81 6.70 14.64 -4.44
CA MET A 81 5.32 15.10 -4.21
C MET A 81 5.27 16.45 -3.48
N ALA A 82 6.14 16.63 -2.48
CA ALA A 82 6.20 17.85 -1.69
C ALA A 82 6.67 19.07 -2.46
N VAL A 83 7.61 18.93 -3.41
CA VAL A 83 7.99 20.07 -4.26
C VAL A 83 6.84 20.48 -5.17
N MET A 84 5.98 19.55 -5.57
CA MET A 84 4.76 19.92 -6.27
C MET A 84 3.75 20.61 -5.35
N ALA A 85 3.51 20.08 -4.16
CA ALA A 85 2.57 20.68 -3.22
C ALA A 85 3.01 22.08 -2.74
N ALA A 86 4.30 22.28 -2.51
CA ALA A 86 4.87 23.50 -1.92
C ALA A 86 5.14 24.61 -2.97
N ALA A 87 4.16 24.97 -3.80
CA ALA A 87 4.32 26.00 -4.83
C ALA A 87 4.78 27.37 -4.26
N ASP A 88 4.42 27.67 -3.01
CA ASP A 88 4.78 28.89 -2.27
C ASP A 88 5.96 28.70 -1.29
N GLY A 89 6.56 27.51 -1.24
CA GLY A 89 7.65 27.16 -0.34
C GLY A 89 7.24 26.83 1.09
N LYS A 90 5.95 26.66 1.38
CA LYS A 90 5.43 26.15 2.63
C LYS A 90 4.55 24.94 2.36
N ILE A 91 4.57 23.97 3.27
CA ILE A 91 3.72 22.80 3.20
C ILE A 91 2.63 22.91 4.25
N ALA A 92 1.38 23.10 3.82
CA ALA A 92 0.23 23.10 4.72
C ALA A 92 -0.13 21.67 5.16
N GLY A 93 -0.88 21.53 6.25
CA GLY A 93 -1.35 20.22 6.71
C GLY A 93 -2.24 19.50 5.69
N GLN A 94 -2.96 20.25 4.84
CA GLN A 94 -3.79 19.71 3.75
C GLN A 94 -2.93 19.06 2.65
N GLU A 95 -1.78 19.64 2.34
CA GLU A 95 -0.83 19.07 1.38
C GLU A 95 -0.22 17.77 1.91
N ILE A 96 0.10 17.70 3.20
CA ILE A 96 0.55 16.46 3.84
C ILE A 96 -0.52 15.36 3.69
N GLU A 97 -1.79 15.71 3.89
CA GLU A 97 -2.90 14.78 3.68
C GLU A 97 -3.00 14.32 2.22
N ALA A 98 -2.83 15.23 1.26
CA ALA A 98 -2.80 14.90 -0.17
C ALA A 98 -1.66 13.93 -0.51
N ILE A 99 -0.45 14.18 0.01
CA ILE A 99 0.73 13.31 -0.12
C ILE A 99 0.43 11.90 0.41
N ILE A 100 -0.20 11.79 1.59
CA ILE A 100 -0.58 10.50 2.20
C ILE A 100 -1.57 9.76 1.30
N GLN A 101 -2.61 10.44 0.83
CA GLN A 101 -3.65 9.85 -0.01
C GLN A 101 -3.10 9.39 -1.36
N VAL A 102 -2.24 10.20 -2.01
CA VAL A 102 -1.59 9.83 -3.28
C VAL A 102 -0.65 8.65 -3.07
N HIS A 103 0.15 8.66 -2.00
CA HIS A 103 1.04 7.54 -1.65
C HIS A 103 0.24 6.23 -1.47
N GLU A 104 -0.81 6.25 -0.65
CA GLU A 104 -1.64 5.07 -0.40
C GLU A 104 -2.35 4.59 -1.67
N ARG A 105 -2.89 5.51 -2.49
CA ARG A 105 -3.54 5.18 -3.77
C ARG A 105 -2.58 4.49 -4.74
N MET A 106 -1.34 4.97 -4.82
CA MET A 106 -0.38 4.49 -5.82
C MET A 106 0.36 3.22 -5.39
N LEU A 107 0.62 3.06 -4.09
CA LEU A 107 1.40 1.94 -3.56
C LEU A 107 0.56 0.91 -2.80
N GLY A 108 -0.69 1.21 -2.45
CA GLY A 108 -1.52 0.37 -1.58
C GLY A 108 -1.01 0.29 -0.14
N LEU A 109 -0.12 1.21 0.26
CA LEU A 109 0.54 1.24 1.55
C LEU A 109 0.25 2.57 2.25
N ALA A 110 -0.28 2.51 3.47
CA ALA A 110 -0.48 3.69 4.28
C ALA A 110 0.87 4.20 4.82
N ILE A 111 1.08 5.52 4.76
CA ILE A 111 2.19 6.24 5.39
C ILE A 111 1.63 7.19 6.45
N SER A 112 2.32 7.31 7.59
CA SER A 112 1.86 8.18 8.68
C SER A 112 2.21 9.66 8.42
N ALA A 113 1.39 10.57 8.93
CA ALA A 113 1.68 12.01 8.86
C ALA A 113 2.99 12.39 9.56
N ASP A 114 3.35 11.72 10.64
CA ASP A 114 4.62 11.92 11.35
C ASP A 114 5.82 11.52 10.49
N GLU A 115 5.70 10.41 9.75
CA GLU A 115 6.75 9.93 8.84
C GLU A 115 6.92 10.86 7.63
N VAL A 116 5.82 11.31 7.03
CA VAL A 116 5.85 12.35 5.99
C VAL A 116 6.52 13.60 6.55
N SER A 117 6.06 14.10 7.69
CA SER A 117 6.64 15.31 8.33
C SER A 117 8.13 15.16 8.62
N ALA A 118 8.57 13.99 9.07
CA ALA A 118 9.98 13.70 9.31
C ALA A 118 10.80 13.76 8.02
N ILE A 119 10.30 13.21 6.91
CA ILE A 119 10.95 13.31 5.59
C ILE A 119 11.02 14.78 5.12
N LEU A 120 9.92 15.51 5.27
CA LEU A 120 9.80 16.89 4.83
C LEU A 120 10.65 17.87 5.65
N SER A 121 10.98 17.54 6.90
CA SER A 121 11.87 18.34 7.74
C SER A 121 13.26 18.56 7.15
N GLY A 122 13.69 17.72 6.20
CA GLY A 122 14.94 17.87 5.45
C GLY A 122 14.86 18.79 4.24
N ILE A 123 13.68 19.26 3.85
CA ILE A 123 13.48 20.16 2.70
C ILE A 123 13.61 21.60 3.17
N GLY A 124 14.74 22.22 2.83
CA GLY A 124 14.99 23.64 3.11
C GLY A 124 14.61 24.56 1.94
N PRO A 125 14.63 25.90 2.15
CA PRO A 125 14.53 26.87 1.06
C PRO A 125 15.59 26.61 0.00
N GLY A 126 15.19 26.51 -1.27
CA GLY A 126 16.10 26.25 -2.38
C GLY A 126 16.47 24.77 -2.58
N PHE A 127 15.70 23.85 -1.99
CA PHE A 127 15.84 22.42 -2.27
C PHE A 127 15.66 22.14 -3.78
N ASP A 128 16.72 21.63 -4.41
CA ASP A 128 16.76 21.28 -5.83
C ASP A 128 16.43 19.80 -6.03
N ILE A 129 15.12 19.49 -6.12
CA ILE A 129 14.68 18.12 -6.36
C ILE A 129 15.12 17.60 -7.73
N ALA A 130 15.18 18.45 -8.76
CA ALA A 130 15.59 18.02 -10.10
C ALA A 130 17.04 17.56 -10.09
N GLY A 131 17.94 18.32 -9.48
CA GLY A 131 19.34 17.91 -9.32
C GLY A 131 19.52 16.65 -8.47
N GLU A 132 18.69 16.44 -7.45
CA GLU A 132 18.72 15.20 -6.66
C GLU A 132 18.23 13.99 -7.46
N LEU A 133 17.14 14.14 -8.21
CA LEU A 133 16.62 13.10 -9.09
C LEU A 133 17.62 12.73 -10.18
N GLU A 134 18.31 13.71 -10.77
CA GLU A 134 19.34 13.48 -11.77
C GLU A 134 20.52 12.67 -11.20
N ARG A 135 20.99 13.00 -9.99
CA ARG A 135 22.05 12.26 -9.29
C ARG A 135 21.66 10.81 -9.01
N GLN A 136 20.40 10.58 -8.65
CA GLN A 136 19.92 9.24 -8.32
C GLN A 136 19.42 8.45 -9.53
N ARG A 137 19.18 9.08 -10.68
CA ARG A 137 18.52 8.49 -11.86
C ARG A 137 18.99 7.08 -12.21
N ASN A 138 20.30 6.84 -12.23
CA ASN A 138 20.89 5.57 -12.65
C ASN A 138 20.73 4.44 -11.59
N ARG A 139 20.33 4.78 -10.36
CA ARG A 139 20.04 3.83 -9.27
C ARG A 139 18.56 3.47 -9.20
N LEU A 140 17.69 4.27 -9.81
CA LEU A 140 16.24 4.08 -9.78
C LEU A 140 15.81 3.14 -10.91
N SER A 141 14.91 2.21 -10.61
CA SER A 141 14.28 1.41 -11.65
C SER A 141 13.46 2.29 -12.60
N PRO A 142 13.36 1.95 -13.91
CA PRO A 142 12.50 2.69 -14.84
C PRO A 142 11.05 2.86 -14.36
N GLN A 143 10.50 1.83 -13.72
CA GLN A 143 9.15 1.84 -13.17
C GLN A 143 9.02 2.86 -12.03
N PHE A 144 10.01 2.93 -11.15
CA PHE A 144 10.00 3.88 -10.05
C PHE A 144 10.16 5.32 -10.54
N ARG A 145 10.98 5.56 -11.57
CA ARG A 145 11.08 6.87 -12.23
C ARG A 145 9.73 7.32 -12.79
N ALA A 146 9.02 6.43 -13.48
CA ALA A 146 7.68 6.73 -13.98
C ALA A 146 6.67 6.99 -12.84
N LEU A 147 6.79 6.25 -11.74
CA LEU A 147 5.96 6.45 -10.54
C LEU A 147 6.15 7.86 -9.95
N LEU A 148 7.39 8.35 -9.84
CA LEU A 148 7.69 9.69 -9.33
C LEU A 148 6.98 10.79 -10.14
N VAL A 149 7.02 10.70 -11.48
CA VAL A 149 6.33 11.65 -12.37
C VAL A 149 4.82 11.60 -12.18
N LYS A 150 4.23 10.39 -12.11
CA LYS A 150 2.79 10.21 -11.91
C LYS A 150 2.32 10.74 -10.56
N CYS A 151 3.07 10.51 -9.50
CA CYS A 151 2.73 11.03 -8.17
C CYS A 151 2.84 12.56 -8.13
N ALA A 152 3.85 13.16 -8.76
CA ALA A 152 3.95 14.62 -8.89
C ALA A 152 2.71 15.20 -9.61
N TRP A 153 2.30 14.57 -10.72
CA TRP A 153 1.09 14.96 -11.44
C TRP A 153 -0.18 14.87 -10.58
N LEU A 154 -0.36 13.78 -9.84
CA LEU A 154 -1.54 13.59 -8.99
C LEU A 154 -1.64 14.64 -7.88
N ILE A 155 -0.50 15.09 -7.36
CA ILE A 155 -0.46 16.19 -6.38
C ILE A 155 -0.80 17.52 -7.05
N MET A 156 -0.24 17.83 -8.21
CA MET A 156 -0.63 19.04 -8.94
C MET A 156 -2.16 19.10 -9.19
N MET A 157 -2.76 17.96 -9.51
CA MET A 157 -4.20 17.88 -9.77
C MET A 157 -5.08 17.96 -8.52
N SER A 158 -4.54 17.80 -7.30
CA SER A 158 -5.35 17.85 -6.07
C SER A 158 -5.95 19.23 -5.81
N ASP A 159 -5.30 20.27 -6.31
CA ASP A 159 -5.67 21.66 -6.02
C ASP A 159 -6.65 22.23 -7.07
N PHE A 160 -7.07 21.41 -8.05
CA PHE A 160 -8.05 21.71 -9.11
C PHE A 160 -7.75 22.95 -9.97
N VAL A 161 -6.56 23.54 -9.85
CA VAL A 161 -6.13 24.71 -10.61
C VAL A 161 -4.77 24.40 -11.23
N GLU A 162 -4.75 24.17 -12.54
CA GLU A 162 -3.50 23.97 -13.25
C GLU A 162 -2.76 25.31 -13.42
N HIS A 163 -1.61 25.44 -12.78
CA HIS A 163 -0.72 26.57 -13.00
C HIS A 163 0.39 26.19 -13.98
N ARG A 164 0.64 27.03 -14.99
CA ARG A 164 1.75 26.86 -15.97
C ARG A 164 3.10 26.54 -15.30
N ARG A 165 3.36 27.12 -14.13
CA ARG A 165 4.60 26.90 -13.36
C ARG A 165 4.72 25.46 -12.83
N GLU A 166 3.60 24.83 -12.50
CA GLU A 166 3.56 23.45 -12.01
C GLU A 166 3.79 22.47 -13.15
N THR A 167 3.19 22.71 -14.31
CA THR A 167 3.48 21.98 -15.54
C THR A 167 4.98 22.02 -15.86
N GLU A 168 5.59 23.20 -15.85
CA GLU A 168 7.05 23.38 -16.03
C GLU A 168 7.87 22.58 -15.00
N THR A 169 7.39 22.48 -13.76
CA THR A 169 8.01 21.71 -12.68
C THR A 169 7.94 20.21 -12.93
N ILE A 170 6.79 19.68 -13.38
CA ILE A 170 6.64 18.27 -13.74
C ILE A 170 7.56 17.90 -14.90
N HIS A 171 7.64 18.74 -15.94
CA HIS A 171 8.58 18.49 -17.04
C HIS A 171 10.05 18.54 -16.56
N ALA A 172 10.39 19.43 -15.63
CA ALA A 172 11.73 19.46 -15.04
C ALA A 172 12.05 18.15 -14.28
N ILE A 173 11.10 17.64 -13.49
CA ILE A 173 11.20 16.35 -12.79
C ILE A 173 11.37 15.20 -13.80
N GLY A 174 10.52 15.15 -14.83
CA GLY A 174 10.58 14.10 -15.85
C GLY A 174 11.90 14.09 -16.62
N ARG A 175 12.40 15.26 -17.02
CA ARG A 175 13.71 15.38 -17.68
C ARG A 175 14.86 14.98 -16.76
N ALA A 176 14.84 15.37 -15.48
CA ALA A 176 15.84 14.94 -14.50
C ALA A 176 15.87 13.41 -14.34
N LEU A 177 14.71 12.78 -14.45
CA LEU A 177 14.56 11.32 -14.46
C LEU A 177 14.91 10.67 -15.80
N GLY A 178 15.23 11.46 -16.84
CA GLY A 178 15.68 10.99 -18.16
C GLY A 178 14.55 10.57 -19.09
N PHE A 179 13.35 11.15 -18.93
CA PHE A 179 12.26 11.01 -19.89
C PHE A 179 12.29 12.15 -20.91
N GLU A 180 11.89 11.85 -22.14
CA GLU A 180 11.61 12.86 -23.16
C GLU A 180 10.25 13.53 -22.87
N GLU A 181 10.03 14.72 -23.43
CA GLU A 181 8.80 15.50 -23.20
C GLU A 181 7.53 14.73 -23.58
N SER A 182 7.56 14.01 -24.71
CA SER A 182 6.45 13.18 -25.15
C SER A 182 6.13 12.03 -24.19
N ASP A 183 7.14 11.42 -23.57
CA ASP A 183 6.91 10.34 -22.60
C ASP A 183 6.25 10.88 -21.32
N ILE A 184 6.61 12.12 -20.93
CA ILE A 184 6.01 12.80 -19.77
C ILE A 184 4.53 13.07 -20.04
N ASP A 185 4.20 13.59 -21.22
CA ASP A 185 2.82 13.85 -21.64
C ASP A 185 1.99 12.56 -21.67
N ASP A 186 2.53 11.48 -22.22
CA ASP A 186 1.88 10.17 -22.26
C ASP A 186 1.62 9.63 -20.84
N MET A 187 2.58 9.80 -19.92
CA MET A 187 2.43 9.38 -18.52
C MET A 187 1.37 10.20 -17.77
N VAL A 188 1.31 11.51 -18.02
CA VAL A 188 0.33 12.45 -17.46
C VAL A 188 -1.08 12.13 -17.97
N ALA A 189 -1.22 11.90 -19.28
CA ALA A 189 -2.47 11.48 -19.89
C ALA A 189 -2.95 10.14 -19.31
N ALA A 190 -2.05 9.17 -19.15
CA ALA A 190 -2.37 7.87 -18.56
C ALA A 190 -2.75 7.93 -17.08
N ALA A 191 -2.21 8.88 -16.31
CA ALA A 191 -2.53 9.08 -14.89
C ALA A 191 -3.91 9.73 -14.68
N SER A 192 -4.46 10.37 -15.73
CA SER A 192 -5.74 11.08 -15.71
C SER A 192 -6.92 10.20 -16.12
N ALA A 193 -6.64 9.00 -16.65
CA ALA A 193 -7.62 7.99 -17.06
C ALA A 193 -8.07 7.11 -15.89
#